data_AF-A0A2C9SZM0-F1
#
_entry.id   AF-A0A2C9SZM0-F1
#
_cell.length_a   1.000
_cell.length_b   1.000
_cell.length_c   1.000
_cell.angle_alpha   90.00
_cell.angle_beta   90.00
_cell.angle_gamma   90.00
#
_symmetry.space_group_name_H-M   'P 1'
#
loop_
_entity.id
_entity.type
_entity.pdbx_description
1 polymer ?
#
loop_
_entity_poly.entity_id
_entity_poly.type
_entity_poly.pdbx_seq_one_letter_code
_entity_poly.pdbx_strand_id
1 'polypeptide(L)'
;MDSELADLAEAILGVGRELRMRIDTDVVPLTAQEAHVMRHIDHHPGATPSDVARATGLQRSNLSTALRGLERRGFVERRTDPNDARGVNLFPTDRAAQNLERLRRQWADQMSRALGGDVQHAADAKALLERVEAGLVADRLG
;
A
#
# COMPACT_ATOMS: atom_id res chain seq x y z
N MET A 1 -29.32 -1.38 4.73
CA MET A 1 -28.34 -0.30 4.89
C MET A 1 -27.17 -0.73 5.77
N ASP A 2 -27.33 -0.89 7.09
CA ASP A 2 -26.20 -1.34 7.95
C ASP A 2 -25.73 -2.77 7.61
N SER A 3 -26.65 -3.67 7.25
CA SER A 3 -26.30 -5.04 6.83
C SER A 3 -25.53 -5.06 5.50
N GLU A 4 -25.93 -4.25 4.52
CA GLU A 4 -25.29 -4.23 3.19
C GLU A 4 -23.87 -3.66 3.25
N LEU A 5 -23.62 -2.67 4.13
CA LEU A 5 -22.28 -2.14 4.36
C LEU A 5 -21.38 -3.15 5.09
N ALA A 6 -21.95 -3.93 6.02
CA ALA A 6 -21.23 -5.03 6.66
C ALA A 6 -20.88 -6.15 5.66
N ASP A 7 -21.83 -6.55 4.81
CA ASP A 7 -21.62 -7.55 3.76
C ASP A 7 -20.53 -7.09 2.77
N LEU A 8 -20.51 -5.80 2.41
CA LEU A 8 -19.44 -5.22 1.59
C LEU A 8 -18.08 -5.31 2.28
N ALA A 9 -18.01 -5.01 3.59
CA ALA A 9 -16.77 -5.11 4.34
C ALA A 9 -16.26 -6.56 4.41
N GLU A 10 -17.14 -7.53 4.65
CA GLU A 10 -16.81 -8.96 4.62
C GLU A 10 -16.29 -9.39 3.25
N ALA A 11 -16.94 -8.96 2.17
CA ALA A 11 -16.49 -9.24 0.80
C ALA A 11 -15.08 -8.67 0.53
N ILE A 12 -14.80 -7.44 0.95
CA ILE A 12 -13.48 -6.81 0.81
C ILE A 12 -12.41 -7.62 1.56
N LEU A 13 -12.70 -8.01 2.81
CA LEU A 13 -11.78 -8.80 3.63
C LEU A 13 -11.53 -10.19 3.02
N GLY A 14 -12.57 -10.83 2.49
CA GLY A 14 -12.50 -12.12 1.80
C GLY A 14 -11.63 -12.05 0.54
N VAL A 15 -11.91 -11.09 -0.37
CA VAL A 15 -11.10 -10.88 -1.58
C VAL A 15 -9.65 -10.56 -1.22
N GLY A 16 -9.43 -9.65 -0.25
CA GLY A 16 -8.09 -9.29 0.19
C GLY A 16 -7.31 -10.46 0.79
N ARG A 17 -7.99 -11.42 1.44
CA ARG A 17 -7.36 -12.66 1.92
C ARG A 17 -6.91 -13.53 0.75
N GLU A 18 -7.77 -13.80 -0.22
CA GLU A 18 -7.44 -14.67 -1.36
C GLU A 18 -6.29 -14.10 -2.20
N LEU A 19 -6.29 -12.78 -2.44
CA LEU A 19 -5.18 -12.11 -3.15
C LEU A 19 -3.83 -12.20 -2.43
N ARG A 20 -3.82 -12.35 -1.09
CA ARG A 20 -2.59 -12.53 -0.30
C ARG A 20 -2.14 -13.98 -0.26
N MET A 21 -3.07 -14.93 -0.32
CA MET A 21 -2.77 -16.36 -0.26
C MET A 21 -2.05 -16.87 -1.51
N ARG A 22 -2.17 -16.15 -2.63
CA ARG A 22 -1.56 -16.49 -3.91
C ARG A 22 -0.59 -15.40 -4.34
N ILE A 23 0.51 -15.22 -3.61
CA ILE A 23 1.62 -14.37 -4.07
C ILE A 23 2.72 -15.29 -4.60
N ASP A 24 3.22 -15.01 -5.80
CA ASP A 24 4.23 -15.82 -6.46
C ASP A 24 5.57 -15.67 -5.75
N THR A 25 6.42 -16.69 -5.83
CA THR A 25 7.71 -16.74 -5.12
C THR A 25 8.72 -15.70 -5.61
N ASP A 26 8.49 -15.10 -6.78
CA ASP A 26 9.32 -14.06 -7.38
C ASP A 26 8.94 -12.63 -6.96
N VAL A 27 7.83 -12.48 -6.22
CA VAL A 27 7.44 -11.25 -5.53
C VAL A 27 7.89 -11.33 -4.09
N VAL A 28 8.61 -10.31 -3.62
CA VAL A 28 9.01 -10.25 -2.21
C VAL A 28 7.83 -9.71 -1.39
N PRO A 29 7.21 -10.50 -0.51
CA PRO A 29 6.00 -10.09 0.20
C PRO A 29 6.30 -8.98 1.21
N LEU A 30 5.49 -7.93 1.24
CA LEU A 30 5.54 -6.91 2.27
C LEU A 30 4.58 -7.28 3.40
N THR A 31 4.95 -7.00 4.65
CA THR A 31 3.96 -7.00 5.73
C THR A 31 2.89 -5.93 5.46
N ALA A 32 1.71 -6.03 6.08
CA ALA A 32 0.65 -5.03 5.89
C ALA A 32 1.13 -3.61 6.23
N GLN A 33 1.98 -3.47 7.26
CA GLN A 33 2.56 -2.18 7.65
C GLN A 33 3.59 -1.69 6.63
N GLU A 34 4.51 -2.55 6.18
CA GLU A 34 5.48 -2.20 5.14
C GLU A 34 4.80 -1.82 3.83
N ALA A 35 3.73 -2.53 3.44
CA ALA A 35 2.95 -2.22 2.25
C ALA A 35 2.28 -0.85 2.34
N HIS A 36 1.73 -0.49 3.51
CA HIS A 36 1.13 0.82 3.73
C HIS A 36 2.16 1.94 3.65
N VAL A 37 3.31 1.77 4.31
CA VAL A 37 4.43 2.72 4.26
C VAL A 37 4.96 2.87 2.83
N MET A 38 5.20 1.74 2.14
CA MET A 38 5.70 1.72 0.77
C MET A 38 4.73 2.40 -0.20
N ARG A 39 3.42 2.14 -0.09
CA ARG A 39 2.39 2.79 -0.91
C ARG A 39 2.44 4.31 -0.75
N HIS A 40 2.58 4.81 0.48
CA HIS A 40 2.64 6.24 0.71
C HIS A 40 3.91 6.87 0.09
N ILE A 41 5.08 6.23 0.26
CA ILE A 41 6.35 6.70 -0.31
C ILE A 41 6.33 6.65 -1.84
N ASP A 42 5.73 5.61 -2.44
CA ASP A 42 5.59 5.47 -3.89
C ASP A 42 4.74 6.59 -4.51
N HIS A 43 3.65 6.97 -3.82
CA HIS A 43 2.80 8.09 -4.25
C HIS A 43 3.37 9.48 -3.91
N HIS A 44 4.28 9.57 -2.93
CA HIS A 44 4.89 10.83 -2.49
C HIS A 44 6.42 10.71 -2.37
N PRO A 45 7.16 10.48 -3.47
CA PRO A 45 8.61 10.41 -3.43
C PRO A 45 9.20 11.72 -2.87
N GLY A 46 10.11 11.58 -1.91
CA GLY A 46 10.70 12.71 -1.19
C GLY A 46 9.97 13.09 0.10
N ALA A 47 8.92 12.38 0.51
CA ALA A 47 8.26 12.62 1.80
C ALA A 47 9.23 12.43 2.99
N THR A 48 9.04 13.22 4.05
CA THR A 48 9.80 13.04 5.29
C THR A 48 9.23 11.88 6.10
N PRO A 49 10.03 11.20 6.96
CA PRO A 49 9.52 10.18 7.87
C PRO A 49 8.34 10.68 8.73
N SER A 50 8.32 11.96 9.10
CA SER A 50 7.24 12.56 9.88
C SER A 50 5.93 12.64 9.08
N ASP A 51 6.01 12.95 7.79
CA ASP A 51 4.83 12.98 6.90
C ASP A 51 4.29 11.58 6.68
N VAL A 52 5.17 10.59 6.46
CA VAL A 52 4.77 9.19 6.34
C VAL A 52 4.12 8.69 7.63
N ALA A 53 4.65 9.04 8.81
CA ALA A 53 4.05 8.66 10.09
C ALA A 53 2.63 9.20 10.23
N ARG A 54 2.45 10.49 9.89
CA ARG A 54 1.15 11.16 9.95
C ARG A 54 0.13 10.52 9.00
N ALA A 55 0.52 10.29 7.74
CA ALA A 55 -0.38 9.72 6.74
C ALA A 55 -0.73 8.25 7.01
N THR A 56 0.23 7.47 7.48
CA THR A 56 0.00 6.04 7.78
C THR A 56 -0.66 5.83 9.14
N GLY A 57 -0.66 6.83 10.02
CA GLY A 57 -1.11 6.71 11.42
C GLY A 57 -0.19 5.84 12.28
N LEU A 58 1.03 5.58 11.83
CA LEU A 58 2.00 4.75 12.54
C LEU A 58 2.73 5.56 13.62
N GLN A 59 2.87 4.97 14.80
CA GLN A 59 3.81 5.49 15.80
C GLN A 59 5.24 5.47 15.27
N ARG A 60 6.06 6.42 15.74
CA ARG A 60 7.44 6.63 15.28
C ARG A 60 8.31 5.37 15.37
N SER A 61 8.15 4.58 16.43
CA SER A 61 8.85 3.30 16.62
C SER A 61 8.49 2.28 15.56
N ASN A 62 7.19 2.13 15.27
CA ASN A 62 6.68 1.18 14.26
C ASN A 62 7.09 1.61 12.85
N LEU A 63 6.98 2.89 12.53
CA LEU A 63 7.47 3.41 11.25
C LEU A 63 8.98 3.16 11.10
N SER A 64 9.77 3.42 12.14
CA SER A 64 11.22 3.18 12.09
C SER A 64 11.55 1.71 11.83
N THR A 65 10.81 0.78 12.42
CA THR A 65 10.97 -0.66 12.16
C THR A 65 10.61 -1.03 10.72
N ALA A 66 9.48 -0.52 10.21
CA ALA A 66 9.06 -0.75 8.83
C ALA A 66 10.07 -0.19 7.82
N LEU A 67 10.52 1.06 8.01
CA LEU A 67 11.52 1.69 7.14
C LEU A 67 12.84 0.92 7.11
N ARG A 68 13.34 0.47 8.27
CA ARG A 68 14.55 -0.38 8.32
C ARG A 68 14.34 -1.69 7.57
N GLY A 69 13.16 -2.30 7.65
CA GLY A 69 12.81 -3.50 6.89
C GLY A 69 12.86 -3.27 5.38
N LEU A 70 12.21 -2.20 4.92
CA LEU A 70 12.18 -1.77 3.52
C LEU A 70 13.56 -1.42 2.98
N GLU A 71 14.37 -0.69 3.75
CA GLU A 71 15.75 -0.33 3.40
C GLU A 71 16.65 -1.55 3.28
N ARG A 72 16.61 -2.48 4.26
CA ARG A 72 17.40 -3.73 4.19
C ARG A 72 17.06 -4.56 2.97
N ARG A 73 15.81 -4.50 2.51
CA ARG A 73 15.32 -5.21 1.32
C ARG A 73 15.55 -4.44 0.02
N GLY A 74 16.12 -3.23 0.12
CA GLY A 74 16.44 -2.36 -1.00
C GLY A 74 15.20 -1.75 -1.66
N PHE A 75 14.11 -1.54 -0.93
CA PHE A 75 12.86 -0.97 -1.46
C PHE A 75 12.71 0.53 -1.20
N VAL A 76 13.32 1.03 -0.14
CA VAL A 76 13.34 2.45 0.20
C VAL A 76 14.78 2.89 0.34
N GLU A 77 15.07 4.09 -0.14
CA GLU A 77 16.32 4.79 0.13
C GLU A 77 16.06 6.10 0.87
N ARG A 78 17.02 6.47 1.73
CA ARG A 78 17.06 7.74 2.43
C ARG A 78 18.05 8.65 1.76
N ARG A 79 17.62 9.85 1.41
CA ARG A 79 18.50 10.90 0.87
C ARG A 79 18.49 12.07 1.83
N THR A 80 19.65 12.64 2.12
CA THR A 80 19.76 13.87 2.91
C THR A 80 19.09 15.01 2.17
N ASP A 81 18.34 15.85 2.87
CA ASP A 81 17.73 17.04 2.28
C ASP A 81 18.86 18.03 1.89
N PRO A 82 18.97 18.45 0.62
CA PRO A 82 19.97 19.44 0.22
C PRO A 82 19.75 20.81 0.86
N ASN A 83 18.55 21.11 1.36
CA ASN A 83 18.19 22.38 2.01
C ASN A 83 18.22 22.31 3.55
N ASP A 84 18.25 21.10 4.12
CA ASP A 84 18.39 20.88 5.56
C ASP A 84 19.27 19.65 5.83
N ALA A 85 20.52 19.88 6.23
CA ALA A 85 21.46 18.80 6.55
C ALA A 85 20.98 17.87 7.71
N ARG A 86 19.95 18.27 8.46
CA ARG A 86 19.30 17.46 9.50
C ARG A 86 18.08 16.69 8.98
N GLY A 87 17.57 17.04 7.81
CA GLY A 87 16.43 16.44 7.13
C GLY A 87 16.81 15.20 6.33
N VAL A 88 15.89 14.24 6.27
CA VAL A 88 15.99 13.05 5.43
C VAL A 88 14.68 12.85 4.70
N ASN A 89 14.78 12.58 3.41
CA ASN A 89 13.66 12.34 2.50
C ASN A 89 13.69 10.89 2.03
N LEU A 90 12.51 10.29 1.91
CA LEU A 90 12.33 8.88 1.56
C LEU A 90 11.96 8.75 0.10
N PHE A 91 12.64 7.85 -0.62
CA PHE A 91 12.36 7.58 -2.02
C PHE A 91 12.15 6.07 -2.25
N PRO A 92 11.22 5.68 -3.14
CA PRO A 92 11.18 4.32 -3.64
C PRO A 92 12.41 4.03 -4.50
N THR A 93 12.90 2.79 -4.48
CA THR A 93 13.97 2.35 -5.38
C THR A 93 13.40 1.71 -6.65
N ASP A 94 14.23 1.54 -7.67
CA ASP A 94 13.87 0.77 -8.87
C ASP A 94 13.44 -0.67 -8.54
N ARG A 95 14.05 -1.27 -7.52
CA ARG A 95 13.70 -2.61 -7.04
C ARG A 95 12.27 -2.62 -6.47
N ALA A 96 11.85 -1.59 -5.74
CA ALA A 96 10.48 -1.48 -5.27
C ALA A 96 9.50 -1.36 -6.43
N ALA A 97 9.81 -0.52 -7.43
CA ALA A 97 8.98 -0.35 -8.62
C ALA A 97 8.82 -1.67 -9.39
N GLN A 98 9.92 -2.41 -9.60
CA GLN A 98 9.89 -3.73 -10.25
C GLN A 98 9.07 -4.76 -9.46
N ASN A 99 9.19 -4.77 -8.13
CA ASN A 99 8.42 -5.66 -7.28
C ASN A 99 6.91 -5.33 -7.31
N LEU A 100 6.57 -4.04 -7.27
CA LEU A 100 5.19 -3.56 -7.36
C LEU A 100 4.57 -3.90 -8.72
N GLU A 101 5.31 -3.74 -9.81
CA GLU A 101 4.87 -4.07 -11.16
C GLU A 101 4.55 -5.58 -11.30
N ARG A 102 5.40 -6.45 -10.75
CA ARG A 102 5.12 -7.90 -10.72
C ARG A 102 3.87 -8.21 -9.90
N LEU A 103 3.75 -7.63 -8.71
CA LEU A 103 2.60 -7.84 -7.84
C LEU A 103 1.29 -7.36 -8.49
N ARG A 104 1.30 -6.18 -9.14
CA ARG A 104 0.14 -5.63 -9.86
C ARG A 104 -0.30 -6.54 -11.00
N ARG A 105 0.65 -7.03 -11.81
CA ARG A 105 0.35 -8.00 -12.88
C ARG A 105 -0.25 -9.28 -12.31
N GLN A 106 0.32 -9.80 -11.23
CA GLN A 106 -0.19 -11.02 -10.60
C GLN A 106 -1.63 -10.84 -10.08
N TRP A 107 -1.93 -9.73 -9.41
CA TRP A 107 -3.29 -9.43 -8.97
C TRP A 107 -4.25 -9.23 -10.13
N ALA A 108 -3.84 -8.54 -11.20
CA ALA A 108 -4.65 -8.37 -12.39
C ALA A 108 -5.02 -9.73 -13.01
N ASP A 109 -4.05 -10.64 -13.14
CA ASP A 109 -4.27 -11.98 -13.68
C ASP A 109 -5.18 -12.84 -12.79
N GLN A 110 -5.07 -12.70 -11.46
CA GLN A 110 -5.93 -13.40 -10.51
C GLN A 110 -7.37 -12.89 -10.58
N MET A 111 -7.54 -11.57 -10.55
CA MET A 111 -8.85 -10.92 -10.62
C MET A 111 -9.54 -11.19 -11.96
N SER A 112 -8.80 -11.07 -13.07
CA SER A 112 -9.32 -11.37 -14.41
C SER A 112 -9.82 -12.81 -14.51
N ARG A 113 -9.05 -13.78 -14.00
CA ARG A 113 -9.47 -15.19 -13.94
C ARG A 113 -10.70 -15.40 -13.05
N ALA A 114 -10.74 -14.80 -11.87
CA ALA A 114 -11.87 -14.93 -10.94
C ALA A 114 -13.17 -14.34 -11.51
N LEU A 115 -13.05 -13.26 -12.29
CA LEU A 115 -14.18 -12.60 -12.96
C LEU A 115 -14.56 -13.23 -14.31
N GLY A 116 -13.86 -14.29 -14.74
CA GLY A 116 -14.09 -14.88 -16.07
C GLY A 116 -13.82 -13.91 -17.24
N GLY A 117 -12.97 -12.90 -17.01
CA GLY A 117 -12.67 -11.85 -17.98
C GLY A 117 -13.63 -10.65 -17.99
N ASP A 118 -14.73 -10.68 -17.23
CA ASP A 118 -15.64 -9.53 -17.14
C ASP A 118 -15.12 -8.48 -16.15
N VAL A 119 -14.55 -7.41 -16.69
CA VAL A 119 -13.97 -6.29 -15.93
C VAL A 119 -14.81 -5.01 -16.00
N GLN A 120 -16.04 -5.08 -16.51
CA GLN A 120 -16.85 -3.91 -16.84
C GLN A 120 -17.05 -2.96 -15.64
N HIS A 121 -17.24 -3.52 -14.44
CA HIS A 121 -17.51 -2.75 -13.22
C HIS A 121 -16.26 -2.52 -12.34
N ALA A 122 -15.07 -2.92 -12.79
CA ALA A 122 -13.85 -2.83 -11.98
C ALA A 122 -13.48 -1.38 -11.65
N ALA A 123 -13.70 -0.46 -12.60
CA ALA A 123 -13.43 0.97 -12.41
C ALA A 123 -14.37 1.60 -11.37
N ASP A 124 -15.68 1.29 -11.45
CA ASP A 124 -16.67 1.80 -10.51
C ASP A 124 -16.46 1.26 -9.10
N ALA A 125 -16.18 -0.05 -8.98
CA ALA A 125 -15.82 -0.68 -7.72
C ALA A 125 -14.57 -0.04 -7.10
N LYS A 126 -13.52 0.19 -7.90
CA LYS A 126 -12.31 0.89 -7.44
C LYS A 126 -12.64 2.28 -6.89
N ALA A 127 -13.40 3.09 -7.64
CA ALA A 127 -13.76 4.43 -7.22
C ALA A 127 -14.61 4.45 -5.93
N LEU A 128 -15.51 3.47 -5.75
CA LEU A 128 -16.24 3.30 -4.49
C LEU A 128 -15.30 2.98 -3.33
N LEU A 129 -14.41 2.01 -3.50
CA LEU A 129 -13.47 1.58 -2.45
C LEU A 129 -12.49 2.69 -2.07
N GLU A 130 -11.99 3.48 -3.03
CA GLU A 130 -11.12 4.63 -2.75
C GLU A 130 -11.82 5.71 -1.91
N ARG A 131 -13.12 5.96 -2.17
CA ARG A 131 -13.91 6.88 -1.34
C ARG A 131 -14.11 6.35 0.08
N VAL A 132 -14.37 5.04 0.22
CA VAL A 132 -14.50 4.39 1.53
C VAL A 132 -13.16 4.46 2.29
N GLU A 133 -12.05 4.14 1.64
CA GLU A 133 -10.71 4.23 2.23
C GLU A 133 -10.41 5.66 2.69
N ALA A 134 -10.66 6.67 1.85
CA ALA A 134 -10.47 8.08 2.20
C ALA A 134 -11.31 8.50 3.43
N GLY A 135 -12.57 8.07 3.49
CA GLY A 135 -13.46 8.33 4.62
C GLY A 135 -12.95 7.70 5.92
N LEU A 136 -12.54 6.43 5.88
CA LEU A 136 -11.99 5.71 7.04
C LEU A 136 -10.65 6.28 7.51
N VAL A 137 -9.81 6.74 6.57
CA VAL A 137 -8.54 7.42 6.90
C VAL A 137 -8.81 8.76 7.58
N ALA A 138 -9.79 9.53 7.10
CA ALA A 138 -10.17 10.80 7.71
C ALA A 138 -10.70 10.61 9.14
N ASP A 139 -11.60 9.64 9.35
CA ASP A 139 -12.16 9.33 10.68
C ASP A 139 -11.10 8.89 11.70
N ARG A 140 -10.09 8.14 11.25
CA ARG A 140 -8.96 7.72 12.10
C ARG A 140 -8.00 8.85 12.48
N LEU A 141 -7.94 9.93 11.67
CA LEU A 141 -7.00 11.05 11.86
C LEU A 141 -7.64 12.30 12.48
N GLY A 142 -8.98 12.39 12.50
CA GLY A 142 -9.75 13.42 13.18
C GLY A 142 -9.94 13.14 14.67
#